data_AF-A0A381E836-F1
#
_entry.id   AF-A0A381E836-F1
#
_cell.length_a   1.000
_cell.length_b   1.000
_cell.length_c   1.000
_cell.angle_alpha   90.00
_cell.angle_beta   90.00
_cell.angle_gamma   90.00
#
_symmetry.space_group_name_H-M   'P 1'
#
loop_
_entity.id
_entity.type
_entity.pdbx_description
1 polymer ?
#
loop_
_entity_poly.entity_id
_entity_poly.type
_entity_poly.pdbx_seq_one_letter_code
_entity_poly.pdbx_strand_id
1 'polypeptide(L)'
;MESAFKFDPADMETAGKALYGREWQSKLAHSLGVDPRRVRQWLAGERRPRPGVMLDIIALLEANKAEVGTAIRLLKRKYKPPVE
;
A
#
# COMPACT_ATOMS: atom_id res chain seq x y z
N MET A 1 -28.24 5.90 3.22
CA MET A 1 -27.76 5.82 1.83
C MET A 1 -26.39 5.17 1.88
N GLU A 2 -26.33 3.85 1.73
CA GLU A 2 -25.07 3.10 1.82
C GLU A 2 -24.19 3.46 0.63
N SER A 3 -23.06 4.11 0.90
CA SER A 3 -21.97 4.16 -0.07
C SER A 3 -21.49 2.73 -0.26
N ALA A 4 -21.89 2.10 -1.36
CA ALA A 4 -21.43 0.77 -1.71
C ALA A 4 -19.91 0.84 -1.87
N PHE A 5 -19.17 0.17 -0.98
CA PHE A 5 -17.73 -0.01 -1.09
C PHE A 5 -17.37 -0.43 -2.52
N LYS A 6 -16.77 0.48 -3.27
CA LYS A 6 -16.36 0.26 -4.65
C LYS A 6 -14.89 -0.10 -4.65
N PHE A 7 -14.60 -1.36 -4.91
CA PHE A 7 -13.24 -1.82 -5.15
C PHE A 7 -12.83 -1.45 -6.59
N ASP A 8 -11.68 -0.80 -6.73
CA ASP A 8 -11.01 -0.55 -8.01
C ASP A 8 -9.64 -1.24 -8.03
N PRO A 9 -9.37 -2.17 -8.97
CA PRO A 9 -8.05 -2.77 -9.16
C PRO A 9 -6.92 -1.76 -9.33
N ALA A 10 -7.18 -0.61 -9.98
CA ALA A 10 -6.17 0.42 -10.22
C ALA A 10 -5.72 1.11 -8.93
N ASP A 11 -6.65 1.33 -7.99
CA ASP A 11 -6.34 1.90 -6.67
C ASP A 11 -5.45 0.95 -5.87
N MET A 12 -5.77 -0.36 -5.90
CA MET A 12 -4.96 -1.39 -5.24
C MET A 12 -3.57 -1.50 -5.87
N GLU A 13 -3.46 -1.45 -7.19
CA GLU A 13 -2.16 -1.47 -7.88
C GLU A 13 -1.31 -0.24 -7.54
N THR A 14 -1.91 0.95 -7.52
CA THR A 14 -1.24 2.19 -7.15
C THR A 14 -0.70 2.12 -5.72
N ALA A 15 -1.54 1.71 -4.77
CA ALA A 15 -1.16 1.55 -3.37
C ALA A 15 -0.08 0.47 -3.18
N GLY A 16 -0.25 -0.68 -3.83
CA GLY A 16 0.72 -1.78 -3.77
C GLY A 16 2.09 -1.36 -4.28
N LYS A 17 2.16 -0.69 -5.44
CA LYS A 17 3.41 -0.17 -5.99
C LYS A 17 4.06 0.87 -5.08
N ALA A 18 3.27 1.75 -4.46
CA ALA A 18 3.78 2.73 -3.51
C ALA A 18 4.41 2.08 -2.27
N LEU A 19 3.85 0.96 -1.79
CA LEU A 19 4.37 0.22 -0.63
C LEU A 19 5.59 -0.65 -0.97
N TYR A 20 5.57 -1.35 -2.11
CA TYR A 20 6.45 -2.50 -2.34
C TYR A 20 7.13 -2.53 -3.71
N GLY A 21 6.85 -1.56 -4.58
CA GLY A 21 7.45 -1.46 -5.91
C GLY A 21 7.04 -2.60 -6.86
N ARG A 22 8.01 -3.17 -7.58
CA ARG A 22 7.77 -4.15 -8.65
C ARG A 22 7.11 -5.44 -8.15
N GLU A 23 7.44 -5.89 -6.95
CA GLU A 23 6.96 -7.15 -6.36
C GLU A 23 5.73 -6.96 -5.48
N TRP A 24 4.91 -5.96 -5.78
CA TRP A 24 3.88 -5.54 -4.84
C TRP A 24 2.81 -6.58 -4.57
N GLN A 25 2.42 -7.40 -5.55
CA GLN A 25 1.32 -8.35 -5.36
C GLN A 25 1.62 -9.39 -4.27
N SER A 26 2.83 -9.96 -4.26
CA SER A 26 3.23 -10.97 -3.27
C SER A 26 3.47 -10.33 -1.90
N LYS A 27 4.14 -9.18 -1.84
CA LYS A 27 4.43 -8.47 -0.58
C LYS A 27 3.17 -7.88 0.07
N LEU A 28 2.24 -7.38 -0.74
CA LEU A 28 0.94 -6.91 -0.27
C LEU A 28 0.12 -8.07 0.26
N ALA A 29 0.06 -9.21 -0.46
CA ALA A 29 -0.64 -10.40 0.01
C ALA A 29 -0.13 -10.88 1.38
N HIS A 30 1.19 -10.92 1.54
CA HIS A 30 1.83 -11.27 2.81
C HIS A 30 1.41 -10.31 3.93
N SER A 31 1.46 -9.00 3.67
CA SER A 31 1.13 -7.97 4.66
C SER A 31 -0.37 -7.96 5.03
N LEU A 32 -1.24 -8.36 4.10
CA LEU A 32 -2.67 -8.54 4.33
C LEU A 32 -3.02 -9.91 4.92
N GLY A 33 -2.06 -10.81 5.12
CA GLY A 33 -2.30 -12.18 5.60
C GLY A 33 -3.14 -13.03 4.65
N VAL A 34 -3.05 -12.80 3.34
CA VAL A 34 -3.78 -13.55 2.31
C VAL A 34 -2.84 -14.25 1.34
N ASP A 35 -3.36 -15.28 0.67
CA ASP A 35 -2.64 -15.95 -0.42
C ASP A 35 -2.41 -14.99 -1.61
N PRO A 36 -1.21 -14.91 -2.21
CA PRO A 36 -0.93 -14.08 -3.39
C PRO A 36 -1.86 -14.32 -4.58
N ARG A 37 -2.36 -15.54 -4.75
CA ARG A 37 -3.40 -15.87 -5.76
C ARG A 37 -4.67 -15.05 -5.51
N ARG A 38 -5.03 -14.78 -4.26
CA ARG A 38 -6.23 -14.01 -3.92
C ARG A 38 -6.12 -12.56 -4.40
N VAL A 39 -4.96 -11.95 -4.28
CA VAL A 39 -4.70 -10.59 -4.83
C VAL A 39 -4.88 -10.60 -6.35
N ARG A 40 -4.32 -11.59 -7.06
CA ARG A 40 -4.51 -11.71 -8.52
C ARG A 40 -5.98 -11.89 -8.92
N GLN A 41 -6.75 -12.68 -8.19
CA GLN A 41 -8.18 -12.86 -8.43
C GLN A 41 -8.98 -11.57 -8.23
N TRP A 42 -8.58 -10.73 -7.28
CA TRP A 42 -9.19 -9.41 -7.09
C TRP A 42 -8.92 -8.51 -8.29
N LEU A 43 -7.68 -8.45 -8.76
CA LEU A 43 -7.30 -7.62 -9.91
C LEU A 43 -7.97 -8.10 -11.21
N ALA A 44 -8.14 -9.40 -11.39
CA ALA A 44 -8.84 -9.98 -12.53
C ALA A 44 -10.38 -9.81 -12.46
N GLY A 45 -10.91 -9.30 -11.35
CA GLY A 45 -12.36 -9.17 -11.13
C GLY A 45 -13.08 -10.51 -10.87
N GLU A 46 -12.35 -11.62 -10.79
CA GLU A 46 -12.89 -12.95 -10.50
C GLU A 46 -13.52 -13.03 -9.10
N ARG A 47 -13.01 -12.24 -8.16
CA ARG A 47 -13.53 -12.16 -6.78
C ARG A 47 -13.41 -10.75 -6.25
N ARG A 48 -14.35 -10.33 -5.40
CA ARG A 48 -14.21 -9.06 -4.66
C ARG A 48 -13.42 -9.26 -3.35
N PRO A 49 -12.57 -8.30 -2.96
CA PRO A 49 -11.98 -8.30 -1.62
C PRO A 49 -13.05 -8.14 -0.55
N ARG A 50 -12.73 -8.60 0.66
CA ARG A 50 -13.63 -8.42 1.81
C ARG A 50 -13.74 -6.92 2.15
N PRO A 51 -14.91 -6.46 2.63
CA PRO A 51 -15.01 -5.15 3.26
C PRO A 51 -13.95 -5.04 4.36
N GLY A 52 -13.06 -4.06 4.28
CA GLY A 52 -11.91 -3.89 5.19
C GLY A 52 -10.55 -3.94 4.50
N VAL A 53 -10.38 -4.69 3.41
CA VAL A 53 -9.06 -4.82 2.75
C VAL A 53 -8.47 -3.47 2.35
N MET A 54 -9.28 -2.56 1.80
CA MET A 54 -8.77 -1.22 1.44
C MET A 54 -8.45 -0.37 2.69
N LEU A 55 -9.15 -0.57 3.81
CA LEU A 55 -8.82 0.09 5.07
C LEU A 55 -7.48 -0.42 5.61
N ASP A 56 -7.22 -1.72 5.50
CA ASP A 56 -5.92 -2.31 5.86
C ASP A 56 -4.80 -1.75 4.97
N ILE A 57 -5.05 -1.60 3.66
CA ILE A 57 -4.10 -0.96 2.74
C ILE A 57 -3.83 0.50 3.11
N ILE A 58 -4.87 1.26 3.49
CA ILE A 58 -4.71 2.64 3.97
C ILE A 58 -3.84 2.68 5.23
N ALA A 59 -4.07 1.76 6.18
CA ALA A 59 -3.25 1.66 7.39
C ALA A 59 -1.78 1.34 7.08
N LEU A 60 -1.52 0.44 6.13
CA LEU A 60 -0.15 0.15 5.65
C LEU A 60 0.51 1.38 5.02
N LEU A 61 -0.23 2.16 4.23
CA LEU A 61 0.27 3.40 3.61
C LEU A 61 0.62 4.48 4.63
N GLU A 62 -0.23 4.71 5.63
CA GLU A 62 0.06 5.70 6.68
C GLU A 62 1.26 5.28 7.54
N ALA A 63 1.41 3.99 7.84
CA ALA A 63 2.59 3.47 8.53
C ALA A 63 3.87 3.71 7.71
N ASN A 64 3.86 3.33 6.42
CA ASN A 64 4.99 3.56 5.52
C ASN A 64 5.35 5.05 5.40
N LYS A 65 4.35 5.93 5.28
CA LYS A 65 4.54 7.39 5.23
C LYS A 65 5.22 7.92 6.50
N ALA A 66 4.84 7.42 7.68
CA ALA A 66 5.47 7.80 8.94
C ALA A 66 6.94 7.35 9.03
N GLU A 67 7.23 6.13 8.58
CA GLU A 67 8.60 5.57 8.52
C GLU A 67 9.48 6.34 7.54
N VAL A 68 9.01 6.55 6.31
CA VAL A 68 9.71 7.34 5.29
C VAL A 68 9.94 8.76 5.78
N GLY A 69 8.94 9.41 6.39
CA GLY A 69 9.09 10.74 6.97
C GLY A 69 10.17 10.79 8.06
N THR A 70 10.28 9.74 8.88
CA THR A 70 11.33 9.61 9.89
C THR A 70 12.71 9.48 9.25
N ALA A 71 12.85 8.63 8.24
CA ALA A 71 14.09 8.48 7.48
C ALA A 71 14.54 9.79 6.84
N ILE A 72 13.60 10.53 6.22
CA ILE A 72 13.88 11.85 5.62
C ILE A 72 14.40 12.83 6.67
N ARG A 73 13.76 12.92 7.85
CA ARG A 73 14.22 13.82 8.93
C ARG A 73 15.64 13.46 9.39
N LEU A 74 15.93 12.17 9.55
CA LEU A 74 17.24 11.69 9.95
C LEU A 74 18.31 12.04 8.91
N LEU A 75 18.04 11.81 7.63
CA LEU A 75 18.96 12.12 6.54
C LEU A 75 19.17 13.62 6.37
N LYS A 76 18.12 14.45 6.43
CA LYS A 76 18.24 15.92 6.40
C LYS A 76 19.09 16.46 7.55
N ARG A 77 19.02 15.84 8.74
CA ARG A 77 19.86 16.22 9.88
C ARG A 77 21.32 15.83 9.65
N LYS A 78 21.58 14.63 9.13
CA LYS A 78 22.95 14.11 8.94
C LYS A 78 23.67 14.74 7.77
N TYR A 79 22.95 15.02 6.68
CA TYR A 79 23.48 15.50 5.41
C TYR A 79 22.90 16.87 5.06
N LYS A 80 22.70 17.75 6.05
CA LYS A 80 22.25 19.12 5.78
C LYS A 80 23.22 19.72 4.76
N PRO A 81 22.76 20.09 3.55
CA PRO A 81 23.67 20.61 2.54
C PRO A 81 24.36 21.84 3.12
N PRO A 82 25.67 22.05 2.85
CA PRO A 82 26.32 23.30 3.17
C PRO A 82 25.45 24.42 2.60
N VAL A 83 25.11 25.39 3.46
CA VAL A 83 24.51 26.63 2.96
C VAL A 83 25.62 27.32 2.18
N GLU A 84 25.50 27.38 0.86
CA GLU A 84 26.31 28.29 0.04
C GLU A 84 26.04 29.75 0.43
#